data_AF-A0A969F827-F1
#
_entry.id   AF-A0A969F827-F1
#
_cell.length_a   1.000
_cell.length_b   1.000
_cell.length_c   1.000
_cell.angle_alpha   90.00
_cell.angle_beta   90.00
_cell.angle_gamma   90.00
#
_symmetry.space_group_name_H-M   'P 1'
#
loop_
_entity.id
_entity.type
_entity.pdbx_description
1 polymer ?
#
loop_
_entity_poly.entity_id
_entity_poly.type
_entity_poly.pdbx_seq_one_letter_code
_entity_poly.pdbx_strand_id
1 'polypeptide(L)'
;MSPLIFVSPELFALIVLHLIQRYVRYGNTPFACRAYASYGLILTSVLHDYDGGYAYGQMAIKLLDQLQAADMTGSTLMVFNNFLRHWKEHLRETLPGLQEGYQAALAAGDPEFATYCAYGYSKHALHVGQNLAQLTPE
;
A
#
# COMPACT_ATOMS: atom_id res chain seq x y z
N MET A 1 -6.95 -6.36 -3.31
CA MET A 1 -6.41 -5.97 -4.63
C MET A 1 -7.40 -6.42 -5.67
N SER A 2 -8.05 -5.47 -6.35
CA SER A 2 -8.97 -5.81 -7.44
C SER A 2 -8.30 -6.80 -8.42
N PRO A 3 -8.98 -7.88 -8.87
CA PRO A 3 -8.47 -8.85 -9.83
C PRO A 3 -7.86 -8.21 -11.09
N LEU A 4 -8.26 -6.97 -11.39
CA LEU A 4 -7.77 -6.16 -12.49
C LEU A 4 -6.24 -6.02 -12.54
N ILE A 5 -5.54 -5.98 -11.41
CA ILE A 5 -4.07 -5.88 -11.39
C ILE A 5 -3.42 -7.12 -12.04
N PHE A 6 -4.00 -8.30 -11.81
CA PHE A 6 -3.47 -9.56 -12.33
C PHE A 6 -3.97 -9.90 -13.73
N VAL A 7 -5.06 -9.25 -14.17
CA VAL A 7 -5.72 -9.53 -15.46
C VAL A 7 -5.30 -8.53 -16.54
N SER A 8 -5.17 -7.24 -16.22
CA SER A 8 -4.65 -6.22 -17.15
C SER A 8 -4.01 -5.04 -16.38
N PRO A 9 -2.67 -5.03 -16.26
CA PRO A 9 -1.92 -3.92 -15.68
C PRO A 9 -2.19 -2.58 -16.37
N GLU A 10 -2.43 -2.57 -17.68
CA GLU A 10 -2.73 -1.38 -18.46
C GLU A 10 -4.07 -0.77 -18.05
N LEU A 11 -5.11 -1.61 -17.90
CA LEU A 11 -6.43 -1.15 -17.45
C LEU A 11 -6.37 -0.63 -16.02
N PHE A 12 -5.62 -1.29 -15.14
CA PHE A 12 -5.37 -0.80 -13.79
C PHE A 12 -4.72 0.59 -13.81
N ALA A 13 -3.67 0.77 -14.60
CA ALA A 13 -2.99 2.05 -14.72
C ALA A 13 -3.91 3.17 -15.22
N LEU A 14 -4.72 2.89 -16.26
CA LEU A 14 -5.70 3.84 -16.78
C LEU A 14 -6.75 4.24 -15.75
N ILE A 15 -7.27 3.29 -14.97
CA ILE A 15 -8.24 3.57 -13.91
C ILE A 15 -7.62 4.47 -12.83
N VAL A 16 -6.41 4.14 -12.36
CA VAL A 16 -5.72 4.93 -11.34
C VAL A 16 -5.47 6.35 -11.84
N LEU A 17 -4.93 6.51 -13.06
CA LEU A 17 -4.69 7.83 -13.65
C LEU A 17 -5.99 8.64 -13.78
N HIS A 18 -7.09 8.01 -14.21
CA HIS A 18 -8.39 8.67 -14.28
C HIS A 18 -8.89 9.13 -12.91
N LEU A 19 -8.77 8.29 -11.88
CA LEU A 19 -9.15 8.65 -10.51
C LEU A 19 -8.33 9.84 -9.99
N ILE A 20 -7.02 9.83 -10.20
CA ILE A 20 -6.12 10.91 -9.78
C ILE A 20 -6.50 12.23 -10.45
N GLN A 21 -6.75 12.24 -11.76
CA GLN A 21 -7.21 13.43 -12.47
C GLN A 21 -8.51 14.00 -11.87
N ARG A 22 -9.44 13.12 -11.47
CA ARG A 22 -10.68 13.56 -10.82
C ARG A 22 -10.43 14.12 -9.42
N TYR A 23 -9.58 13.49 -8.62
CA TYR A 23 -9.29 13.97 -7.27
C TYR A 23 -8.57 15.31 -7.27
N VAL A 24 -7.63 15.52 -8.20
CA VAL A 24 -6.96 16.81 -8.39
C VAL A 24 -7.95 17.90 -8.80
N ARG A 25 -8.94 17.57 -9.65
CA ARG A 25 -9.90 18.56 -10.17
C ARG A 25 -11.05 18.88 -9.21
N TYR A 26 -11.55 17.87 -8.49
CA TYR A 26 -12.79 17.97 -7.72
C TYR A 26 -12.60 17.78 -6.22
N GLY A 27 -11.37 17.55 -5.77
CA GLY A 27 -11.03 17.30 -4.37
C GLY A 27 -10.85 15.82 -4.05
N ASN A 28 -10.09 15.56 -2.98
CA ASN A 28 -9.79 14.22 -2.52
C ASN A 28 -10.95 13.65 -1.69
N THR A 29 -11.26 12.38 -1.91
CA THR A 29 -12.11 11.56 -1.01
C THR A 29 -11.22 10.58 -0.25
N PRO A 30 -11.70 9.88 0.80
CA PRO A 30 -10.90 8.86 1.49
C PRO A 30 -10.24 7.84 0.54
N PHE A 31 -10.91 7.45 -0.54
CA PHE A 31 -10.38 6.53 -1.56
C PHE A 31 -9.14 7.07 -2.29
N ALA A 32 -8.91 8.40 -2.28
CA ALA A 32 -7.75 9.02 -2.87
C ALA A 32 -6.45 8.54 -2.21
N CYS A 33 -6.44 8.21 -0.92
CA CYS A 33 -5.25 7.70 -0.22
C CYS A 33 -4.71 6.45 -0.93
N ARG A 34 -5.56 5.43 -1.12
CA ARG A 34 -5.17 4.21 -1.85
C ARG A 34 -4.82 4.50 -3.31
N ALA A 35 -5.53 5.43 -3.96
CA ALA A 35 -5.27 5.78 -5.35
C ALA A 35 -3.89 6.43 -5.54
N TYR A 36 -3.48 7.36 -4.66
CA TYR A 36 -2.15 7.97 -4.71
C TYR A 36 -1.05 6.96 -4.41
N ALA A 37 -1.25 6.03 -3.46
CA ALA A 37 -0.30 4.94 -3.24
C ALA A 37 -0.19 4.02 -4.46
N SER A 38 -1.33 3.69 -5.09
CA SER A 38 -1.37 2.92 -6.35
C SER A 38 -0.71 3.65 -7.51
N TYR A 39 -0.82 4.98 -7.56
CA TYR A 39 -0.09 5.79 -8.53
C TYR A 39 1.41 5.71 -8.29
N GLY A 40 1.85 5.76 -7.03
CA GLY A 40 3.24 5.50 -6.67
C GLY A 40 3.73 4.13 -7.14
N LEU A 41 2.89 3.09 -7.08
CA LEU A 41 3.22 1.77 -7.64
C LEU A 41 3.46 1.83 -9.15
N ILE A 42 2.64 2.57 -9.90
CA ILE A 42 2.82 2.73 -11.36
C ILE A 42 4.13 3.46 -11.68
N LEU A 43 4.45 4.54 -10.94
CA LEU A 43 5.72 5.26 -11.10
C LEU A 43 6.91 4.32 -10.92
N THR A 44 6.90 3.52 -9.86
CA THR A 44 7.97 2.56 -9.54
C THR A 44 8.04 1.41 -10.55
N SER A 45 6.91 0.79 -10.90
CA SER A 45 6.91 -0.48 -11.65
C SER A 45 6.95 -0.31 -13.17
N VAL A 46 6.40 0.79 -13.69
CA VAL A 46 6.31 1.05 -15.14
C VAL A 46 7.33 2.09 -15.56
N LEU A 47 7.45 3.19 -14.81
CA LEU A 47 8.33 4.31 -15.16
C LEU A 47 9.71 4.23 -14.51
N HIS A 48 9.93 3.25 -13.62
CA HIS A 48 11.16 3.11 -12.84
C HIS A 48 11.53 4.37 -12.04
N ASP A 49 10.53 5.20 -11.72
CA ASP A 49 10.69 6.40 -10.90
C ASP A 49 10.47 6.03 -9.43
N TYR A 50 11.53 5.51 -8.82
CA TYR A 50 11.54 5.08 -7.41
C TYR A 50 11.35 6.25 -6.44
N ASP A 51 11.89 7.43 -6.78
CA ASP A 51 11.79 8.62 -5.94
C ASP A 51 10.35 9.17 -5.95
N GLY A 52 9.75 9.29 -7.13
CA GLY A 52 8.35 9.65 -7.29
C GLY A 52 7.43 8.64 -6.62
N GLY A 53 7.67 7.34 -6.84
CA GLY A 53 6.90 6.27 -6.22
C GLY A 53 6.88 6.34 -4.68
N TYR A 54 8.05 6.53 -4.07
CA TYR A 54 8.18 6.71 -2.63
C TYR A 54 7.50 7.98 -2.13
N ALA A 55 7.68 9.11 -2.83
CA ALA A 55 7.08 10.39 -2.45
C ALA A 55 5.53 10.35 -2.48
N TYR A 56 4.93 9.76 -3.52
CA TYR A 56 3.47 9.57 -3.59
C TYR A 56 2.95 8.60 -2.55
N GLY A 57 3.73 7.56 -2.22
CA GLY A 57 3.43 6.66 -1.12
C GLY A 57 3.39 7.35 0.25
N GLN A 58 4.39 8.17 0.55
CA GLN A 58 4.40 8.97 1.79
C GLN A 58 3.26 10.00 1.82
N MET A 59 2.97 10.64 0.69
CA MET A 59 1.85 11.57 0.58
C MET A 59 0.52 10.88 0.85
N ALA A 60 0.32 9.67 0.30
CA ALA A 60 -0.88 8.87 0.54
C ALA A 60 -1.08 8.53 2.01
N ILE A 61 -0.01 8.21 2.74
CA ILE A 61 -0.07 7.96 4.19
C ILE A 61 -0.46 9.23 4.95
N LYS A 62 0.18 10.36 4.67
CA LYS A 62 -0.18 11.66 5.30
C LYS A 62 -1.64 12.04 5.05
N LEU A 63 -2.18 11.65 3.89
CA LEU A 63 -3.56 11.94 3.50
C LEU A 63 -4.58 11.13 4.31
N LEU A 64 -4.21 9.97 4.87
CA LEU A 64 -5.09 9.18 5.73
C LEU A 64 -5.58 9.98 6.94
N ASP A 65 -4.65 10.66 7.63
CA ASP A 65 -4.98 11.49 8.79
C ASP A 65 -5.79 12.72 8.40
N GLN A 66 -5.43 13.37 7.28
CA GLN A 66 -6.11 14.57 6.80
C GLN A 66 -7.58 14.32 6.44
N LEU A 67 -7.88 13.13 5.89
CA LEU A 67 -9.22 12.76 5.46
C LEU A 67 -9.95 11.86 6.47
N GLN A 68 -9.34 11.57 7.62
CA GLN A 68 -9.86 10.63 8.62
C GLN A 68 -10.26 9.29 8.00
N ALA A 69 -9.45 8.80 7.06
CA ALA A 69 -9.77 7.70 6.17
C ALA A 69 -9.36 6.33 6.77
N ALA A 70 -9.86 6.02 7.97
CA ALA A 70 -9.49 4.80 8.71
C ALA A 70 -9.69 3.52 7.89
N ASP A 71 -10.80 3.44 7.14
CA ASP A 71 -11.12 2.29 6.28
C ASP A 71 -10.07 2.07 5.17
N MET A 72 -9.36 3.13 4.77
CA MET A 72 -8.37 3.08 3.70
C MET A 72 -6.96 2.82 4.21
N THR A 73 -6.73 2.91 5.53
CA THR A 73 -5.40 2.76 6.15
C THR A 73 -4.77 1.41 5.80
N GLY A 74 -5.50 0.31 6.00
CA GLY A 74 -4.98 -1.03 5.71
C GLY A 74 -4.53 -1.20 4.27
N SER A 75 -5.37 -0.78 3.32
CA SER A 75 -5.05 -0.87 1.89
C SER A 75 -3.91 0.05 1.45
N THR A 76 -3.79 1.24 2.05
CA THR A 76 -2.76 2.23 1.72
C THR A 76 -1.40 1.80 2.26
N LEU A 77 -1.35 1.35 3.53
CA LEU A 77 -0.14 0.82 4.15
C LEU A 77 0.33 -0.47 3.47
N MET A 78 -0.61 -1.33 3.03
CA MET A 78 -0.29 -2.51 2.23
C MET A 78 0.51 -2.11 0.99
N VAL A 79 0.02 -1.15 0.20
CA VAL A 79 0.70 -0.75 -1.05
C VAL A 79 2.06 -0.13 -0.75
N PHE A 80 2.14 0.79 0.21
CA PHE A 80 3.38 1.48 0.53
C PHE A 80 4.47 0.51 1.00
N ASN A 81 4.16 -0.34 1.97
CA ASN A 81 5.16 -1.19 2.60
C ASN A 81 5.55 -2.39 1.72
N ASN A 82 4.64 -2.93 0.90
CA ASN A 82 4.97 -4.02 -0.02
C ASN A 82 5.73 -3.56 -1.27
N PHE A 83 5.46 -2.36 -1.78
CA PHE A 83 5.91 -1.99 -3.13
C PHE A 83 6.77 -0.74 -3.22
N LEU A 84 6.72 0.17 -2.24
CA LEU A 84 7.31 1.51 -2.37
C LEU A 84 8.45 1.74 -1.38
N ARG A 85 8.25 1.44 -0.10
CA ARG A 85 9.17 1.80 0.98
C ARG A 85 10.57 1.20 0.83
N HIS A 86 10.65 -0.07 0.44
CA HIS A 86 11.90 -0.83 0.38
C HIS A 86 12.89 -0.35 -0.69
N TRP A 87 12.46 0.50 -1.62
CA TRP A 87 13.37 1.13 -2.59
C TRP A 87 14.25 2.22 -1.96
N LYS A 88 13.82 2.79 -0.83
CA LYS A 88 14.52 3.89 -0.15
C LYS A 88 14.94 3.56 1.28
N GLU A 89 14.29 2.59 1.91
CA GLU A 89 14.54 2.18 3.30
C GLU A 89 14.81 0.68 3.40
N HIS A 90 15.48 0.26 4.47
CA HIS A 90 15.74 -1.16 4.71
C HIS A 90 14.42 -1.94 4.84
N LEU A 91 14.36 -3.17 4.31
CA LEU A 91 13.14 -3.98 4.29
C LEU A 91 12.49 -4.17 5.67
N ARG A 92 13.29 -4.24 6.75
CA ARG A 92 12.81 -4.30 8.14
C ARG A 92 11.85 -3.16 8.52
N GLU A 93 12.04 -1.99 7.92
CA GLU A 93 11.23 -0.80 8.21
C GLU A 93 9.79 -0.97 7.70
N THR A 94 9.55 -1.91 6.79
CA THR A 94 8.21 -2.23 6.30
C THR A 94 7.35 -2.99 7.33
N LEU A 95 7.97 -3.69 8.28
CA LEU A 95 7.28 -4.61 9.18
C LEU A 95 6.25 -3.93 10.09
N PRO A 96 6.58 -2.81 10.80
CA PRO A 96 5.61 -2.13 11.64
C PRO A 96 4.40 -1.64 10.84
N GLY A 97 4.63 -1.08 9.65
CA GLY A 97 3.55 -0.58 8.78
C GLY A 97 2.67 -1.70 8.21
N LEU A 98 3.22 -2.89 7.96
CA LEU A 98 2.44 -4.06 7.56
C LEU A 98 1.61 -4.61 8.71
N GLN A 99 2.15 -4.62 9.94
CA GLN A 99 1.39 -5.02 11.12
C GLN A 99 0.25 -4.04 11.42
N GLU A 100 0.52 -2.74 11.33
CA GLU A 100 -0.51 -1.70 11.46
C GLU A 100 -1.58 -1.84 10.37
N GLY A 101 -1.17 -2.02 9.12
CA GLY A 101 -2.09 -2.21 8.00
C GLY A 101 -2.99 -3.42 8.17
N TYR A 102 -2.46 -4.52 8.72
CA TYR A 102 -3.25 -5.71 9.06
C TYR A 102 -4.35 -5.40 10.08
N GLN A 103 -3.99 -4.75 11.20
CA GLN A 103 -4.93 -4.42 12.25
C GLN A 103 -5.99 -3.43 11.76
N ALA A 104 -5.59 -2.41 11.00
CA ALA A 104 -6.50 -1.42 10.43
C ALA A 104 -7.49 -2.06 9.44
N ALA A 105 -7.01 -2.96 8.58
CA ALA A 105 -7.87 -3.67 7.64
C ALA A 105 -8.88 -4.60 8.35
N LEU A 106 -8.46 -5.30 9.41
CA LEU A 106 -9.37 -6.10 10.22
C LEU A 106 -10.45 -5.24 10.90
N ALA A 107 -10.07 -4.11 11.49
CA ALA A 107 -11.00 -3.19 12.13
C ALA A 107 -12.03 -2.60 11.14
N ALA A 108 -11.62 -2.39 9.89
CA ALA A 108 -12.48 -1.93 8.79
C ALA A 108 -13.33 -3.04 8.17
N GLY A 109 -13.21 -4.30 8.62
CA GLY A 109 -13.92 -5.44 8.04
C GLY A 109 -13.44 -5.81 6.63
N ASP A 110 -12.18 -5.53 6.31
CA ASP A 110 -11.55 -5.80 5.02
C ASP A 110 -10.55 -6.98 5.12
N PRO A 111 -11.03 -8.24 5.04
CA PRO A 111 -10.18 -9.42 5.15
C PRO A 111 -9.19 -9.55 3.98
N GLU A 112 -9.51 -8.95 2.83
CA GLU A 112 -8.66 -8.99 1.65
C GLU A 112 -7.34 -8.26 1.94
N PHE A 113 -7.42 -6.98 2.34
CA PHE A 113 -6.21 -6.20 2.62
C PHE A 113 -5.54 -6.61 3.93
N ALA A 114 -6.28 -7.15 4.91
CA ALA A 114 -5.67 -7.78 6.07
C ALA A 114 -4.76 -8.94 5.63
N THR A 115 -5.27 -9.86 4.80
CA THR A 115 -4.49 -11.00 4.30
C THR A 115 -3.26 -10.56 3.53
N TYR A 116 -3.37 -9.53 2.68
CA TYR A 116 -2.20 -9.00 1.95
C TYR A 116 -1.15 -8.36 2.87
N CYS A 117 -1.57 -7.68 3.94
CA CYS A 117 -0.64 -7.14 4.94
C CYS A 117 0.08 -8.26 5.69
N ALA A 118 -0.66 -9.28 6.16
CA ALA A 118 -0.08 -10.43 6.85
C ALA A 118 0.89 -11.20 5.96
N TYR A 119 0.51 -11.46 4.70
CA TYR A 119 1.39 -12.09 3.71
C TYR A 119 2.66 -11.26 3.48
N GLY A 120 2.52 -9.95 3.30
CA GLY A 120 3.65 -9.03 3.17
C GLY A 120 4.58 -9.07 4.37
N TYR A 121 4.02 -9.04 5.58
CA TYR A 121 4.76 -9.10 6.84
C TYR A 121 5.60 -10.39 6.90
N SER A 122 4.96 -11.55 6.73
CA SER A 122 5.63 -12.85 6.81
C SER A 122 6.74 -12.99 5.76
N LYS A 123 6.46 -12.53 4.53
CA LYS A 123 7.45 -12.49 3.45
C LYS A 123 8.64 -11.62 3.84
N HIS A 124 8.41 -10.40 4.31
CA HIS A 124 9.49 -9.47 4.64
C HIS A 124 10.28 -9.92 5.86
N ALA A 125 9.61 -10.45 6.89
CA ALA A 125 10.21 -11.01 8.09
C ALA A 125 11.20 -12.13 7.75
N LEU A 126 10.80 -13.04 6.86
CA LEU A 126 11.67 -14.09 6.34
C LEU A 126 12.92 -13.51 5.65
N HIS A 127 12.74 -12.51 4.78
CA HIS A 127 13.87 -11.92 4.03
C HIS A 127 14.83 -11.10 4.90
N VAL A 128 14.38 -10.57 6.04
CA VAL A 128 15.27 -9.89 7.00
C VAL A 128 15.92 -10.83 8.02
N GLY A 129 15.67 -12.14 7.90
CA GLY A 129 16.26 -13.16 8.76
C GLY A 129 15.65 -13.22 10.16
N GLN A 130 14.40 -12.80 10.35
CA GLN A 130 13.69 -13.09 11.61
C GLN A 130 13.55 -14.61 11.76
N ASN A 131 13.74 -15.10 12.98
CA ASN A 131 13.61 -16.53 13.26
C ASN A 131 12.17 -16.97 12.96
N LEU A 132 12.01 -17.97 12.09
CA LEU A 132 10.70 -18.49 11.66
C LEU A 132 9.81 -18.91 12.84
N ALA A 133 10.38 -19.34 13.96
CA ALA A 133 9.63 -19.70 15.17
C ALA A 133 8.93 -18.50 15.82
N GLN A 134 9.37 -17.27 15.55
CA GLN A 134 8.72 -16.05 16.03
C GLN A 134 7.51 -15.62 15.16
N LEU A 135 7.24 -16.32 14.05
CA LEU A 135 6.17 -16.00 13.11
C LEU A 135 4.96 -16.93 13.21
N THR A 136 5.04 -18.00 14.01
CA THR A 136 3.92 -18.90 14.31
C THR A 136 3.26 -18.49 15.63
N PRO A 137 1.93 -18.30 15.68
CA PRO A 137 1.22 -18.30 16.95
C PRO A 137 1.31 -19.71 17.57
N GLU A 138 1.57 -19.79 18.89
CA GLU A 138 1.33 -21.02 19.67
C GLU A 138 -0.16 -21.39 19.67
#